data_AF-A0AB38BLP0-F1
#
_entry.id   AF-A0AB38BLP0-F1
#
_cell.length_a   1.000
_cell.length_b   1.000
_cell.length_c   1.000
_cell.angle_alpha   90.00
_cell.angle_beta   90.00
_cell.angle_gamma   90.00
#
_symmetry.space_group_name_H-M   'P 1'
#
loop_
_entity.id
_entity.type
_entity.pdbx_description
1 polymer ?
#
loop_
_entity_poly.entity_id
_entity_poly.type
_entity_poly.pdbx_seq_one_letter_code
_entity_poly.pdbx_strand_id
1 'polypeptide(L)'
;MNQLYQKGVTIKSLRAYFAPYFARMTRPTVNKFFLFLLAVISIQGIQSVRVLYTWFLKRIDTSSCLNAYYCLLSEEKMSRSLLNQITVRIALSCIPDECSNYPIFLM
;
A
#
# COMPACT_ATOMS: atom_id res chain seq x y z
N MET A 1 24.20 17.15 6.01
CA MET A 1 23.88 15.92 5.24
C MET A 1 22.58 15.35 5.78
N ASN A 2 21.51 15.37 4.98
CA ASN A 2 20.16 15.01 5.42
C ASN A 2 20.08 13.52 5.77
N GLN A 3 19.64 13.19 6.99
CA GLN A 3 19.39 11.83 7.47
C GLN A 3 18.35 11.04 6.65
N LEU A 4 17.67 11.70 5.71
CA LEU A 4 16.62 11.12 4.86
C LEU A 4 17.12 10.06 3.86
N TYR A 5 18.41 10.03 3.54
CA TYR A 5 19.00 9.13 2.53
C TYR A 5 19.88 8.02 3.12
N GLN A 6 19.47 7.43 4.24
CA GLN A 6 19.97 6.09 4.59
C GLN A 6 19.08 5.05 3.89
N LYS A 7 19.62 4.41 2.85
CA LYS A 7 18.95 3.47 1.92
C LYS A 7 18.12 2.37 2.63
N GLY A 8 18.49 2.00 3.86
CA GLY A 8 17.74 1.03 4.69
C GLY A 8 16.67 1.64 5.61
N VAL A 9 16.76 2.93 5.92
CA VAL A 9 15.79 3.66 6.75
C VAL A 9 14.55 3.98 5.94
N THR A 10 14.69 4.43 4.68
CA THR A 10 13.55 4.87 3.85
C THR A 10 12.52 3.75 3.63
N ILE A 11 12.95 2.54 3.27
CA ILE A 11 12.04 1.40 3.03
C ILE A 11 11.38 0.95 4.34
N LYS A 12 12.13 0.93 5.44
CA LYS A 12 11.59 0.59 6.77
C LYS A 12 10.56 1.62 7.23
N SER A 13 10.85 2.91 7.06
CA SER A 13 9.92 4.00 7.36
C SER A 13 8.66 3.92 6.50
N LEU A 14 8.80 3.63 5.21
CA LEU A 14 7.65 3.45 4.31
C LEU A 14 6.80 2.25 4.74
N ARG A 15 7.44 1.15 5.15
CA ARG A 15 6.73 -0.02 5.67
C ARG A 15 6.01 0.29 6.99
N ALA A 16 6.61 1.12 7.85
CA ALA A 16 5.97 1.58 9.08
C ALA A 16 4.76 2.49 8.78
N TYR A 17 4.86 3.35 7.77
CA TYR A 17 3.75 4.18 7.31
C TYR A 17 2.55 3.34 6.85
N PHE A 18 2.79 2.26 6.11
CA PHE A 18 1.74 1.34 5.66
C PHE A 18 1.31 0.30 6.72
N ALA A 19 1.90 0.30 7.91
CA ALA A 19 1.59 -0.67 8.97
C ALA A 19 0.10 -0.82 9.31
N PRO A 20 -0.73 0.25 9.32
CA PRO A 20 -2.17 0.12 9.59
C PRO A 20 -2.88 -0.86 8.65
N TYR A 21 -2.46 -0.96 7.39
CA TYR A 21 -3.05 -1.87 6.41
C TYR A 21 -2.69 -3.34 6.64
N PHE A 22 -1.65 -3.62 7.42
CA PHE A 22 -1.13 -4.98 7.61
C PHE A 22 -1.73 -5.73 8.79
N ALA A 23 -2.52 -5.06 9.65
CA ALA A 23 -2.92 -5.56 10.97
C ALA A 23 -3.63 -6.93 10.95
N ARG A 24 -4.32 -7.27 9.87
CA ARG A 24 -5.07 -8.54 9.70
C ARG A 24 -4.49 -9.48 8.65
N MET A 25 -3.30 -9.20 8.16
CA MET A 25 -2.66 -9.95 7.08
C MET A 25 -1.58 -10.89 7.63
N THR A 26 -1.43 -12.05 7.00
CA THR A 26 -0.30 -12.94 7.31
C THR A 26 1.02 -12.32 6.84
N ARG A 27 2.14 -12.70 7.46
CA ARG A 27 3.48 -12.22 7.08
C ARG A 27 3.80 -12.32 5.57
N PRO A 28 3.52 -13.42 4.85
CA PRO A 28 3.74 -13.48 3.41
C PRO A 28 2.81 -12.54 2.62
N THR A 29 1.55 -12.39 3.05
CA THR A 29 0.60 -11.44 2.45
C THR A 29 1.08 -9.99 2.63
N VAL A 30 1.56 -9.64 3.83
CA VAL A 30 2.11 -8.30 4.12
C VAL A 30 3.28 -7.97 3.20
N ASN A 31 4.22 -8.89 3.02
CA ASN A 31 5.38 -8.66 2.15
C ASN A 31 4.96 -8.42 0.69
N LYS A 32 4.07 -9.27 0.16
CA LYS A 32 3.56 -9.12 -1.22
C LYS A 32 2.76 -7.85 -1.41
N PHE A 33 1.90 -7.51 -0.44
CA PHE A 33 1.10 -6.29 -0.51
C PHE A 33 1.95 -5.04 -0.39
N PHE A 34 2.97 -5.04 0.47
CA PHE A 34 3.92 -3.93 0.56
C PHE A 34 4.69 -3.72 -0.74
N LEU A 35 5.15 -4.80 -1.40
CA LEU A 35 5.79 -4.70 -2.72
C LEU A 35 4.80 -4.18 -3.78
N PHE A 36 3.54 -4.59 -3.72
CA PHE A 36 2.49 -4.09 -4.60
C PHE A 36 2.28 -2.57 -4.43
N LEU A 37 2.16 -2.08 -3.19
CA LEU A 37 2.06 -0.64 -2.89
C LEU A 37 3.28 0.14 -3.38
N LEU A 38 4.49 -0.41 -3.18
CA LEU A 38 5.72 0.18 -3.72
C LEU A 38 5.69 0.28 -5.25
N ALA A 39 5.19 -0.73 -5.94
CA ALA A 39 5.05 -0.71 -7.39
C ALA A 39 4.10 0.40 -7.85
N VAL A 40 2.96 0.55 -7.17
CA VAL A 40 1.96 1.60 -7.45
C VAL A 40 2.58 2.99 -7.31
N ILE A 41 3.30 3.25 -6.22
CA ILE A 41 3.95 4.54 -5.97
C ILE A 41 5.05 4.79 -7.01
N SER A 42 5.82 3.76 -7.37
CA SER A 42 6.94 3.87 -8.30
C SER A 42 6.50 4.14 -9.74
N ILE A 43 5.35 3.60 -10.15
CA ILE A 43 4.77 3.77 -11.50
C ILE A 43 3.82 4.98 -11.55
N GLN A 44 3.73 5.75 -10.45
CA GLN A 44 2.87 6.94 -10.32
C GLN A 44 1.38 6.66 -10.60
N GLY A 45 0.89 5.48 -10.19
CA GLY A 45 -0.52 5.14 -10.32
C GLY A 45 -0.81 3.66 -10.51
N ILE A 46 -2.10 3.32 -10.51
CA ILE A 46 -2.60 1.97 -10.76
C ILE A 46 -3.08 1.90 -12.20
N GLN A 47 -2.21 1.51 -13.12
CA GLN A 47 -2.62 1.24 -14.52
C GLN A 47 -3.25 -0.14 -14.66
N SER A 48 -2.52 -1.19 -14.25
CA SER A 48 -3.02 -2.56 -14.12
C SER A 48 -2.04 -3.41 -13.33
N VAL A 49 -2.51 -4.50 -12.72
CA VAL A 49 -1.63 -5.48 -12.04
C VAL A 49 -0.55 -6.00 -12.98
N ARG A 50 -0.88 -6.20 -14.27
CA ARG A 50 0.08 -6.63 -15.30
C ARG A 50 1.18 -5.59 -15.51
N VAL A 51 0.85 -4.30 -15.63
CA VAL A 51 1.84 -3.22 -15.79
C VAL A 51 2.75 -3.16 -14.57
N LEU A 52 2.17 -3.16 -13.36
CA LEU A 52 2.92 -3.17 -12.11
C LEU A 52 3.88 -4.36 -12.03
N TYR A 53 3.42 -5.54 -12.48
CA TYR A 53 4.24 -6.74 -12.50
C TYR A 53 5.38 -6.66 -13.50
N THR A 54 5.08 -6.31 -14.75
CA THR A 54 6.06 -6.27 -15.84
C THR A 54 7.18 -5.26 -15.57
N TRP A 55 6.83 -4.07 -15.06
CA TRP A 55 7.79 -2.98 -14.91
C TRP A 55 8.52 -2.98 -13.58
N PHE A 56 7.89 -3.49 -12.52
CA PHE A 56 8.44 -3.41 -11.16
C PHE A 56 8.53 -4.77 -10.47
N LEU A 57 7.41 -5.47 -10.26
CA LEU A 57 7.39 -6.62 -9.34
C LEU A 57 8.23 -7.80 -9.83
N LYS A 58 8.21 -8.12 -11.14
CA LYS A 58 9.02 -9.20 -11.71
C LYS A 58 10.52 -9.01 -11.47
N ARG A 59 10.98 -7.77 -11.31
CA ARG A 59 12.39 -7.43 -11.08
C ARG A 59 12.82 -7.59 -9.63
N ILE A 60 11.87 -7.57 -8.68
CA ILE A 60 12.16 -7.60 -7.23
C ILE A 60 11.72 -8.92 -6.61
N ASP A 61 10.52 -9.40 -6.95
CA ASP A 61 9.97 -10.66 -6.48
C ASP A 61 10.06 -11.71 -7.59
N THR A 62 11.25 -12.29 -7.73
CA THR A 62 11.55 -13.34 -8.72
C THR A 62 10.83 -14.65 -8.44
N SER A 63 10.32 -14.84 -7.21
CA SER A 63 9.66 -16.07 -6.76
C SER A 63 8.16 -16.10 -7.06
N SER A 64 7.52 -14.94 -7.22
CA SER A 64 6.09 -14.85 -7.48
C SER A 64 5.78 -14.64 -8.96
N CYS A 65 4.74 -15.32 -9.42
CA CYS A 65 4.15 -15.07 -10.74
C CYS A 65 3.09 -13.97 -10.69
N LEU A 66 2.72 -13.45 -11.86
CA LEU A 66 1.63 -12.47 -12.03
C LEU A 66 0.33 -12.91 -11.33
N ASN A 67 -0.03 -14.19 -11.43
CA ASN A 67 -1.27 -14.72 -10.83
C ASN A 67 -1.28 -14.65 -9.30
N ALA A 68 -0.11 -14.67 -8.66
CA ALA A 68 -0.04 -14.50 -7.21
C ALA A 68 -0.54 -13.10 -6.78
N TYR A 69 -0.31 -12.07 -7.61
CA TYR A 69 -0.78 -10.72 -7.35
C TYR A 69 -2.27 -10.54 -7.66
N TYR A 70 -2.81 -11.23 -8.68
CA TYR A 70 -4.26 -11.28 -8.88
C TYR A 70 -4.96 -11.98 -7.71
N CYS A 71 -4.43 -13.10 -7.25
CA CYS A 71 -4.98 -13.83 -6.10
C CYS A 71 -4.87 -13.01 -4.81
N LEU A 72 -3.80 -12.24 -4.63
CA LEU A 72 -3.63 -11.32 -3.51
C LEU A 72 -4.75 -10.27 -3.43
N LEU A 73 -5.21 -9.75 -4.57
CA LEU A 73 -6.29 -8.77 -4.66
C LEU A 73 -7.69 -9.38 -4.69
N SER A 74 -7.80 -10.71 -4.66
CA SER A 74 -9.09 -11.39 -4.52
C SER A 74 -9.69 -11.10 -3.14
N GLU A 75 -11.01 -10.93 -3.08
CA GLU A 75 -11.75 -10.60 -1.85
C GLU A 75 -11.54 -11.60 -0.71
N GLU A 76 -11.22 -12.85 -1.04
CA GLU A 76 -10.88 -13.88 -0.04
C GLU A 76 -9.61 -13.56 0.76
N LYS A 77 -8.68 -12.84 0.14
CA LYS A 77 -7.35 -12.55 0.73
C LYS A 77 -7.21 -11.10 1.18
N MET A 78 -7.96 -10.19 0.56
CA MET A 78 -8.00 -8.78 0.94
C MET A 78 -9.42 -8.25 0.86
N SER A 79 -10.01 -8.04 2.04
CA SER A 79 -11.31 -7.37 2.15
C SER A 79 -11.19 -5.90 1.73
N ARG A 80 -11.84 -5.54 0.62
CA ARG A 80 -11.90 -4.14 0.17
C ARG A 80 -12.54 -3.22 1.20
N SER A 81 -13.58 -3.68 1.89
CA SER A 81 -14.25 -2.92 2.97
C SER A 81 -13.28 -2.58 4.11
N LEU A 82 -12.46 -3.54 4.54
CA LEU A 82 -11.46 -3.31 5.58
C LEU A 82 -10.42 -2.27 5.14
N LEU A 83 -9.90 -2.39 3.91
CA LEU A 83 -8.95 -1.42 3.37
C LEU A 83 -9.56 -0.02 3.31
N ASN A 84 -10.79 0.11 2.82
CA ASN A 84 -11.49 1.39 2.78
C ASN A 84 -11.69 2.00 4.16
N GLN A 85 -12.09 1.21 5.16
CA GLN A 85 -12.24 1.69 6.54
C GLN A 85 -10.92 2.23 7.10
N ILE A 86 -9.80 1.53 6.83
CA ILE A 86 -8.47 1.98 7.24
C ILE A 86 -8.09 3.28 6.52
N THR A 87 -8.31 3.35 5.20
CA THR A 87 -8.04 4.55 4.40
C THR A 87 -8.83 5.76 4.89
N VAL A 88 -10.14 5.59 5.14
CA VAL A 88 -11.01 6.65 5.66
C VAL A 88 -10.52 7.11 7.03
N ARG A 89 -10.15 6.17 7.92
CA ARG A 89 -9.65 6.53 9.25
C ARG A 89 -8.35 7.33 9.17
N ILE A 90 -7.42 6.93 8.29
CA ILE A 90 -6.17 7.67 8.06
C ILE A 90 -6.48 9.05 7.48
N ALA A 91 -7.34 9.14 6.46
CA ALA A 91 -7.73 10.41 5.85
C ALA A 91 -8.32 11.38 6.88
N LEU A 92 -9.26 10.91 7.71
CA LEU A 92 -9.85 11.70 8.78
C LEU A 92 -8.81 12.16 9.82
N SER A 93 -7.82 11.31 10.15
CA SER A 93 -6.75 11.70 11.09
C SER A 93 -5.80 12.77 10.56
N CYS A 94 -5.80 13.00 9.25
CA CYS A 94 -5.01 14.06 8.62
C CYS A 94 -5.77 15.39 8.51
N ILE A 95 -7.06 15.43 8.85
CA ILE A 95 -7.89 16.62 8.73
C ILE A 95 -7.67 17.49 9.97
N PRO A 96 -7.33 18.78 9.80
CA PRO A 96 -7.18 19.70 10.92
C PRO A 96 -8.50 19.93 11.67
N ASP A 97 -8.43 20.17 12.98
CA ASP A 97 -9.62 20.37 13.83
C ASP A 97 -10.44 21.59 13.39
N GLU A 98 -9.81 22.59 12.76
CA GLU A 98 -10.47 23.77 12.21
C GLU A 98 -11.49 23.42 11.12
N CYS A 99 -11.31 22.27 10.45
CA CYS A 99 -12.20 21.78 9.42
C CYS A 99 -13.39 20.98 9.98
N SER A 100 -13.47 20.75 11.29
CA SER A 100 -14.49 19.87 11.89
C SER A 100 -15.94 20.36 11.69
N ASN A 101 -16.14 21.64 11.43
CA ASN A 101 -17.47 22.23 11.20
C ASN A 101 -17.95 22.15 9.75
N TYR A 102 -17.12 21.66 8.82
CA TYR A 102 -17.44 21.59 7.40
C TYR A 102 -17.71 20.15 6.96
N PRO A 103 -18.63 19.93 6.00
CA PRO A 103 -18.85 18.60 5.44
C PRO A 103 -17.59 18.13 4.69
N ILE A 104 -17.06 16.98 5.09
CA ILE A 104 -15.90 16.34 4.47
C ILE A 104 -16.41 15.27 3.51
N PHE A 105 -16.11 15.45 2.22
CA PHE A 105 -16.42 14.46 1.19
C PHE A 105 -15.18 13.63 0.87
N LEU A 106 -15.24 12.33 1.12
CA LEU A 106 -14.23 11.35 0.70
C LEU A 106 -14.77 10.67 -0.57
N MET A 107 -14.14 10.93 -1.73
CA MET A 107 -14.45 10.29 -3.01
C MET A 107 -13.71 8.97 -3.20
#